data_AF-A0A7C1HWZ7-F1
#
_entry.id   AF-A0A7C1HWZ7-F1
#
_cell.length_a   1.000
_cell.length_b   1.000
_cell.length_c   1.000
_cell.angle_alpha   90.00
_cell.angle_beta   90.00
_cell.angle_gamma   90.00
#
_symmetry.space_group_name_H-M   'P 1'
#
loop_
_entity.id
_entity.type
_entity.pdbx_description
1 polymer ?
#
loop_
_entity_poly.entity_id
_entity_poly.type
_entity_poly.pdbx_seq_one_letter_code
_entity_poly.pdbx_strand_id
1 'polypeptide(L)'
;MTPCHRLRHLIYDFAEGELDEGKDRKEIQAHLEICPCCSASVKQIRGLRNRLVHMQPVQTSDDFILKLRSRLRQEACEFRDAGRLSLARRRWVPAVGLGVLFLASSILLLDQASVSPADQLAGEPAASPIQDGSEVNEPHLAASETPDTPDVLRDTGRGERILASQTDSSKAQDNLEEVRSRIRTVSY
;
A
#
# COMPACT_ATOMS: atom_id res chain seq x y z
N MET A 1 31.79 -10.22 -8.28
CA MET A 1 30.36 -10.06 -8.70
C MET A 1 30.33 -9.69 -10.17
N THR A 2 29.58 -10.41 -11.00
CA THR A 2 29.58 -10.18 -12.46
C THR A 2 28.86 -8.88 -12.79
N PRO A 3 29.47 -7.95 -13.56
CA PRO A 3 28.89 -6.64 -13.89
C PRO A 3 27.49 -6.74 -14.54
N CYS A 4 27.20 -7.85 -15.22
CA CYS A 4 25.91 -8.12 -15.85
C CYS A 4 24.73 -8.13 -14.86
N HIS A 5 24.92 -8.58 -13.62
CA HIS A 5 23.82 -8.66 -12.65
C HIS A 5 23.41 -7.26 -12.18
N ARG A 6 24.37 -6.37 -11.97
CA ARG A 6 24.10 -4.99 -11.54
C ARG A 6 23.33 -4.23 -12.62
N LEU A 7 23.71 -4.39 -13.87
CA LEU A 7 23.10 -3.69 -15.01
C LEU A 7 21.75 -4.29 -15.47
N ARG A 8 21.31 -5.40 -14.88
CA ARG A 8 20.12 -6.13 -15.34
C ARG A 8 18.84 -5.28 -15.32
N HIS A 9 18.65 -4.43 -14.32
CA HIS A 9 17.48 -3.55 -14.24
C HIS A 9 17.53 -2.49 -15.36
N LEU A 10 18.67 -1.83 -15.54
CA LEU A 10 18.89 -0.83 -16.59
C LEU A 10 18.71 -1.40 -18.02
N ILE A 11 18.93 -2.71 -18.22
CA ILE A 11 18.69 -3.35 -19.52
C ILE A 11 17.22 -3.24 -19.95
N TYR A 12 16.26 -3.35 -19.02
CA TYR A 12 14.84 -3.24 -19.33
C TYR A 12 14.47 -1.80 -19.69
N ASP A 13 14.84 -0.85 -18.84
CA ASP A 13 14.62 0.59 -19.06
C ASP A 13 15.26 1.05 -20.39
N PHE A 14 16.44 0.49 -20.75
CA PHE A 14 17.13 0.78 -22.01
C PHE A 14 16.43 0.18 -23.22
N ALA A 15 15.87 -1.02 -23.07
CA ALA A 15 15.12 -1.68 -24.13
C ALA A 15 13.80 -0.95 -24.41
N GLU A 16 13.17 -0.40 -23.38
CA GLU A 16 11.92 0.35 -23.44
C GLU A 16 12.11 1.81 -23.87
N GLY A 17 13.32 2.36 -23.67
CA GLY A 17 13.68 3.72 -24.03
C GLY A 17 13.36 4.74 -22.94
N GLU A 18 13.22 4.28 -21.70
CA GLU A 18 12.92 5.11 -20.52
C GLU A 18 14.18 5.70 -19.89
N LEU A 19 15.37 5.23 -20.28
CA LEU A 19 16.63 5.79 -19.81
C LEU A 19 16.94 7.15 -20.46
N ASP A 20 17.07 8.15 -19.58
CA ASP A 20 17.58 9.48 -19.91
C ASP A 20 18.97 9.41 -20.59
N GLU A 21 19.34 10.46 -21.33
CA GLU A 21 20.64 10.58 -22.02
C GLU A 21 21.85 10.76 -21.07
N GLY A 22 21.68 10.40 -19.80
CA GLY A 22 22.67 10.53 -18.73
C GLY A 22 23.77 9.48 -18.75
N LYS A 23 24.45 9.35 -17.60
CA LYS A 23 25.58 8.44 -17.40
C LYS A 23 25.18 6.97 -17.58
N ASP A 24 24.00 6.61 -17.11
CA ASP A 24 23.51 5.22 -17.10
C ASP A 24 23.33 4.67 -18.52
N ARG A 25 22.84 5.52 -19.45
CA ARG A 25 22.73 5.15 -20.86
C ARG A 25 24.09 4.91 -21.52
N LYS A 26 25.11 5.69 -21.17
CA LYS A 26 26.48 5.50 -21.67
C LYS A 26 27.12 4.25 -21.08
N GLU A 27 26.93 4.01 -19.79
CA GLU A 27 27.45 2.82 -19.11
C GLU A 27 26.86 1.54 -19.69
N ILE A 28 25.54 1.50 -19.91
CA ILE A 28 24.92 0.31 -20.51
C ILE A 28 25.29 0.15 -21.97
N GLN A 29 25.41 1.23 -22.74
CA GLN A 29 25.86 1.16 -24.13
C GLN A 29 27.27 0.56 -24.22
N ALA A 30 28.20 1.02 -23.38
CA ALA A 30 29.54 0.44 -23.30
C ALA A 30 29.50 -1.03 -22.90
N HIS A 31 28.61 -1.42 -21.99
CA HIS A 31 28.44 -2.83 -21.62
C HIS A 31 27.89 -3.69 -22.77
N LEU A 32 26.92 -3.19 -23.53
CA LEU A 32 26.31 -3.91 -24.65
C LEU A 32 27.28 -4.11 -25.83
N GLU A 33 28.27 -3.24 -25.97
CA GLU A 33 29.37 -3.40 -26.94
C GLU A 33 30.32 -4.56 -26.56
N ILE A 34 30.49 -4.83 -25.27
CA ILE A 34 31.40 -5.85 -24.74
C ILE A 34 30.69 -7.20 -24.54
N CYS A 35 29.44 -7.19 -24.08
CA CYS A 35 28.71 -8.39 -23.66
C CYS A 35 27.68 -8.85 -24.71
N PRO A 36 27.94 -9.94 -25.46
CA PRO A 36 27.01 -10.46 -26.47
C PRO A 36 25.71 -11.03 -25.85
N CYS A 37 25.77 -11.56 -24.63
CA CYS A 37 24.60 -12.09 -23.93
C CYS A 37 23.58 -10.98 -23.64
N CYS A 38 24.04 -9.84 -23.09
CA CYS A 38 23.17 -8.71 -22.76
C CYS A 38 22.63 -8.03 -24.03
N SER A 39 23.42 -7.94 -25.10
CA SER A 39 22.93 -7.40 -26.38
C SER A 39 21.90 -8.30 -27.06
N ALA A 40 22.04 -9.62 -26.94
CA ALA A 40 21.01 -10.57 -27.37
C ALA A 40 19.70 -10.38 -26.60
N SER A 41 19.74 -10.20 -25.28
CA SER A 41 18.56 -9.93 -24.46
C SER A 41 17.84 -8.64 -24.87
N VAL A 42 18.57 -7.54 -25.09
CA VAL A 42 17.97 -6.27 -25.57
C VAL A 42 17.30 -6.46 -26.94
N LYS A 43 17.94 -7.19 -27.86
CA LYS A 43 17.37 -7.51 -29.17
C LYS A 43 16.10 -8.35 -29.04
N GLN A 44 16.06 -9.32 -28.13
CA GLN A 44 14.87 -10.14 -27.87
C GLN A 44 13.71 -9.30 -27.33
N ILE A 45 13.95 -8.45 -26.33
CA ILE A 45 12.93 -7.58 -25.74
C ILE A 45 12.36 -6.63 -26.80
N ARG A 46 13.22 -5.96 -27.57
CA ARG A 46 12.80 -5.07 -28.66
C ARG A 46 12.05 -5.82 -29.76
N GLY A 47 12.49 -7.04 -30.08
CA GLY A 47 11.82 -7.92 -31.03
C GLY A 47 10.40 -8.30 -30.57
N LEU A 48 10.23 -8.65 -29.30
CA LEU A 48 8.93 -8.95 -28.71
C LEU A 48 8.02 -7.72 -28.71
N ARG A 49 8.53 -6.56 -28.30
CA ARG A 49 7.79 -5.29 -28.34
C ARG A 49 7.31 -4.99 -29.76
N ASN A 50 8.18 -5.11 -30.75
CA ASN A 50 7.81 -4.88 -32.14
C ASN A 50 6.70 -5.83 -32.58
N ARG A 51 6.74 -7.12 -32.19
CA ARG A 51 5.66 -8.06 -32.49
C ARG A 51 4.34 -7.66 -31.81
N LEU A 52 4.38 -7.26 -30.55
CA LEU A 52 3.20 -6.82 -29.80
C LEU A 52 2.56 -5.56 -30.40
N VAL A 53 3.37 -4.61 -30.89
CA VAL A 53 2.86 -3.40 -31.55
C VAL A 53 2.10 -3.71 -32.84
N HIS A 54 2.49 -4.77 -33.55
CA HIS A 54 1.82 -5.19 -34.78
C HIS A 54 0.67 -6.18 -34.54
N MET A 55 0.42 -6.60 -33.29
CA MET A 55 -0.76 -7.39 -32.99
C MET A 55 -2.01 -6.54 -33.22
N GLN A 56 -3.03 -7.14 -33.83
CA GLN A 56 -4.30 -6.48 -34.03
C GLN A 56 -4.85 -6.05 -32.66
N PRO A 57 -5.24 -4.77 -32.49
CA PRO A 57 -5.83 -4.32 -31.24
C PRO A 57 -7.05 -5.17 -30.93
N VAL A 58 -7.15 -5.64 -29.68
CA VAL A 58 -8.28 -6.45 -29.24
C VAL A 58 -9.53 -5.56 -29.29
N GLN A 59 -10.42 -5.88 -30.22
CA GLN A 59 -11.76 -5.30 -30.29
C GLN A 59 -12.51 -5.74 -29.04
N THR A 60 -12.76 -4.80 -28.13
CA THR A 60 -13.61 -5.05 -26.96
C THR A 60 -15.03 -4.60 -27.28
N SER A 61 -16.03 -5.31 -26.75
CA SER A 61 -17.43 -4.88 -26.85
C SER A 61 -17.64 -3.55 -26.12
N ASP A 62 -18.51 -2.67 -26.61
CA ASP A 62 -18.81 -1.38 -25.97
C ASP A 62 -19.23 -1.54 -24.49
N ASP A 63 -19.97 -2.61 -24.18
CA ASP A 63 -20.39 -2.95 -22.81
C ASP A 63 -19.20 -3.24 -21.88
N PHE A 64 -18.11 -3.80 -22.41
CA PHE A 64 -16.91 -4.09 -21.63
C PHE A 64 -16.23 -2.79 -21.19
N ILE A 65 -16.10 -1.82 -22.11
CA ILE A 65 -15.49 -0.52 -21.79
C ILE A 65 -16.33 0.23 -20.76
N LEU A 66 -17.67 0.16 -20.86
CA LEU A 66 -18.56 0.74 -19.86
C LEU A 66 -18.40 0.08 -18.49
N LYS A 67 -18.39 -1.25 -18.44
CA LYS A 67 -18.22 -2.01 -17.20
C LYS A 67 -16.84 -1.77 -16.56
N LEU A 68 -15.79 -1.70 -17.37
CA LEU A 68 -14.44 -1.40 -16.91
C LEU A 68 -14.34 0.01 -16.33
N ARG A 69 -14.87 1.03 -17.03
CA ARG A 69 -14.91 2.41 -16.54
C ARG A 69 -15.72 2.54 -15.26
N SER A 70 -16.84 1.82 -15.16
CA SER A 70 -17.66 1.79 -13.94
C SER A 70 -16.87 1.22 -12.76
N ARG A 71 -16.14 0.12 -12.95
CA ARG A 71 -15.28 -0.47 -11.91
C ARG A 71 -14.13 0.45 -11.50
N LEU A 72 -13.40 1.02 -12.47
CA LEU A 72 -12.31 1.95 -12.18
C LEU A 72 -12.78 3.17 -11.37
N ARG A 73 -14.00 3.69 -11.66
CA ARG A 73 -14.59 4.78 -10.87
C ARG A 73 -14.95 4.32 -9.45
N GLN A 74 -15.50 3.12 -9.31
CA GLN A 74 -15.85 2.57 -8.01
C GLN A 74 -14.60 2.39 -7.14
N GLU A 75 -13.54 1.78 -7.68
CA GLU A 75 -12.26 1.61 -6.99
C GLU A 75 -11.65 2.97 -6.62
N ALA A 76 -11.66 3.95 -7.53
CA ALA A 76 -11.16 5.30 -7.25
C ALA A 76 -11.93 6.01 -6.12
N CYS A 77 -13.25 5.76 -6.00
CA CYS A 77 -14.05 6.27 -4.88
C CYS A 77 -13.70 5.54 -3.58
N GLU A 78 -13.60 4.21 -3.59
CA GLU A 78 -13.25 3.41 -2.41
C GLU A 78 -11.88 3.82 -1.82
N PHE A 79 -10.89 4.07 -2.68
CA PHE A 79 -9.58 4.58 -2.23
C PHE A 79 -9.65 5.98 -1.61
N ARG A 80 -10.49 6.87 -2.15
CA ARG A 80 -10.68 8.22 -1.59
C ARG A 80 -11.37 8.18 -0.23
N ASP A 81 -12.33 7.29 -0.05
CA ASP A 81 -13.10 7.19 1.19
C ASP A 81 -12.30 6.48 2.29
N ALA A 82 -11.52 5.44 1.95
CA ALA A 82 -10.57 4.83 2.88
C ALA A 82 -9.50 5.82 3.35
N GLY A 83 -9.01 6.69 2.44
CA GLY A 83 -8.06 7.76 2.78
C GLY A 83 -8.66 8.85 3.67
N ARG A 84 -9.94 9.21 3.48
CA ARG A 84 -10.63 10.19 4.34
C ARG A 84 -10.88 9.65 5.74
N LEU A 85 -11.25 8.38 5.88
CA LEU A 85 -11.44 7.75 7.19
C LEU A 85 -10.13 7.61 7.96
N SER A 86 -9.01 7.34 7.29
CA SER A 86 -7.69 7.26 7.95
C SER A 86 -7.20 8.64 8.42
N LEU A 87 -7.39 9.70 7.62
CA LEU A 87 -7.06 11.07 7.99
C LEU A 87 -7.96 11.60 9.12
N ALA A 88 -9.26 11.30 9.07
CA ALA A 88 -10.18 11.61 10.15
C ALA A 88 -9.76 10.89 11.44
N ARG A 89 -9.46 9.59 11.40
CA ARG A 89 -8.99 8.84 12.57
C ARG A 89 -7.68 9.41 13.13
N ARG A 90 -6.72 9.78 12.26
CA ARG A 90 -5.42 10.36 12.65
C ARG A 90 -5.55 11.72 13.34
N ARG A 91 -6.60 12.49 13.06
CA ARG A 91 -6.83 13.80 13.69
C ARG A 91 -7.34 13.70 15.14
N TRP A 92 -7.92 12.56 15.53
CA TRP A 92 -8.44 12.34 16.89
C TRP A 92 -7.46 11.61 17.81
N VAL A 93 -6.42 10.98 17.24
CA VAL A 93 -5.34 10.34 18.00
C VAL A 93 -4.72 11.27 19.07
N PRO A 94 -4.36 12.55 18.79
CA PRO A 94 -3.77 13.39 19.83
C PRO A 94 -4.77 13.72 20.96
N ALA A 95 -6.05 13.91 20.66
CA ALA A 95 -7.06 14.22 21.68
C ALA A 95 -7.34 13.02 22.59
N VAL A 96 -7.46 11.81 22.02
CA VAL A 96 -7.64 10.57 22.79
C VAL A 96 -6.38 10.26 23.61
N GLY A 97 -5.19 10.46 23.03
CA GLY A 97 -3.92 10.27 23.74
C GLY A 97 -3.77 11.17 24.97
N LEU A 98 -4.12 12.46 24.84
CA LEU A 98 -4.15 13.38 25.98
C LEU A 98 -5.18 12.96 27.03
N GLY A 99 -6.37 12.53 26.62
CA GLY A 99 -7.40 12.05 27.54
C GLY A 99 -6.93 10.85 28.38
N VAL A 100 -6.26 9.88 27.76
CA VAL A 100 -5.69 8.71 28.47
C VAL A 100 -4.56 9.12 29.42
N LEU A 101 -3.70 10.06 29.03
CA LEU A 101 -2.65 10.60 29.91
C LEU A 101 -3.22 11.32 31.13
N PHE A 102 -4.26 12.14 30.94
CA PHE A 102 -4.97 12.80 32.04
C PHE A 102 -5.58 11.77 33.00
N LEU A 103 -6.27 10.76 32.46
CA LEU A 103 -6.89 9.71 33.26
C LEU A 103 -5.84 8.93 34.07
N ALA A 104 -4.72 8.54 33.45
CA ALA A 104 -3.63 7.84 34.12
C ALA A 104 -2.98 8.69 35.21
N SER A 105 -2.76 9.98 34.94
CA SER A 105 -2.23 10.93 35.92
C SER A 105 -3.15 11.08 37.12
N SER A 106 -4.47 11.20 36.91
CA SER A 106 -5.45 11.26 38.00
C SER A 106 -5.43 10.00 38.88
N ILE A 107 -5.29 8.81 38.28
CA ILE A 107 -5.19 7.55 39.03
C ILE A 107 -3.93 7.51 39.90
N LEU A 108 -2.78 7.95 39.38
CA LEU A 108 -1.54 8.00 40.16
C LEU A 108 -1.61 8.99 41.33
N LEU A 109 -2.31 10.13 41.15
CA LEU A 109 -2.52 11.09 42.23
C LEU A 109 -3.44 10.53 43.33
N LEU A 110 -4.45 9.73 42.95
CA LEU A 110 -5.32 9.02 43.91
C LEU A 110 -4.53 7.98 44.71
N ASP A 111 -3.59 7.27 44.07
CA ASP A 111 -2.76 6.26 44.72
C ASP A 111 -1.76 6.88 45.71
N GLN A 112 -1.15 8.02 45.35
CA GLN A 112 -0.30 8.78 46.27
C GLN A 112 -1.06 9.30 47.50
N ALA A 113 -2.32 9.68 47.34
CA ALA A 113 -3.14 10.12 48.47
C ALA A 113 -3.46 8.99 49.45
N SER A 114 -3.47 7.73 49.00
CA SER A 114 -3.63 6.56 49.89
C SER A 114 -2.36 6.16 50.64
N VAL A 115 -1.18 6.57 50.17
CA VAL A 115 0.08 6.37 50.92
C VAL A 115 0.17 7.42 52.00
N SER A 116 -0.50 7.16 53.12
CA SER A 116 -0.44 7.98 54.31
C SER A 116 1.02 8.07 54.80
N PRO A 117 1.61 9.27 54.96
CA PRO A 117 3.02 9.43 55.36
C PRO A 117 3.32 8.98 56.80
N ALA A 118 2.34 8.40 57.51
CA ALA A 118 2.50 7.92 58.87
C ALA A 118 3.39 6.67 59.01
N ASP A 119 3.61 5.90 57.93
CA ASP A 119 4.41 4.66 57.99
C ASP A 119 5.92 4.86 57.75
N GLN A 120 6.39 6.04 57.32
CA GLN A 120 7.81 6.26 57.01
C GLN A 120 8.70 6.58 58.22
N LEU A 121 8.14 6.68 59.44
CA LEU A 121 8.94 6.92 60.65
C LEU A 121 9.37 5.64 61.39
N ALA A 122 9.06 4.45 60.88
CA ALA A 122 9.24 3.19 61.62
C ALA A 122 10.35 2.24 61.12
N GLY A 123 11.17 2.58 60.13
CA GLY A 123 12.13 1.61 59.61
C GLY A 123 13.34 2.18 58.91
N GLU A 124 14.34 2.61 59.67
CA GLU A 124 15.72 2.72 59.20
C GLU A 124 16.50 1.46 59.65
N PRO A 125 16.58 0.39 58.84
CA PRO A 125 17.60 -0.63 59.02
C PRO A 125 18.89 -0.20 58.32
N ALA A 126 19.94 -0.06 59.13
CA ALA A 126 21.31 0.08 58.73
C ALA A 126 21.86 -1.17 57.99
N ALA A 127 22.94 -0.95 57.24
CA ALA A 127 23.82 -1.90 56.51
C ALA A 127 23.40 -2.18 55.05
N SER A 128 24.02 -1.59 54.01
CA SER A 128 25.41 -1.74 53.49
C SER A 128 25.67 -3.15 52.91
N PRO A 129 26.61 -3.40 51.97
CA PRO A 129 27.20 -2.64 50.85
C PRO A 129 27.24 -3.43 49.50
N ILE A 130 27.53 -2.71 48.40
CA ILE A 130 28.43 -3.06 47.26
C ILE A 130 28.55 -4.55 46.83
N GLN A 131 28.05 -4.89 45.63
CA GLN A 131 28.66 -5.74 44.58
C GLN A 131 27.96 -5.35 43.25
N ASP A 132 28.51 -4.55 42.34
CA ASP A 132 29.62 -4.80 41.41
C ASP A 132 29.67 -6.24 40.85
N GLY A 133 29.24 -6.39 39.61
CA GLY A 133 28.96 -7.68 38.97
C GLY A 133 28.60 -7.48 37.50
N SER A 134 29.62 -7.09 36.74
CA SER A 134 29.66 -7.05 35.27
C SER A 134 29.10 -8.33 34.65
N GLU A 135 27.92 -8.27 34.02
CA GLU A 135 27.41 -9.35 33.19
C GLU A 135 27.75 -9.05 31.73
N VAL A 136 28.72 -9.84 31.25
CA VAL A 136 29.20 -9.92 29.87
C VAL A 136 28.04 -10.30 28.96
N ASN A 137 27.58 -9.35 28.13
CA ASN A 137 26.58 -9.62 27.11
C ASN A 137 27.26 -10.33 25.92
N GLU A 138 27.00 -11.63 25.80
CA GLU A 138 27.42 -12.49 24.69
C GLU A 138 26.73 -12.05 23.38
N PRO A 139 27.44 -12.01 22.24
CA PRO A 139 26.82 -11.72 20.95
C PRO A 139 26.01 -12.93 20.47
N HIS A 140 24.68 -12.80 20.58
CA HIS A 140 23.72 -13.75 20.02
C HIS A 140 23.95 -13.92 18.50
N LEU A 141 24.39 -15.12 18.11
CA LEU A 141 24.48 -15.59 16.75
C LEU A 141 23.13 -15.46 16.04
N ALA A 142 23.13 -14.70 14.94
CA ALA A 142 22.05 -14.62 13.98
C ALA A 142 21.88 -15.98 13.29
N ALA A 143 20.91 -16.77 13.76
CA ALA A 143 20.35 -17.86 12.99
C ALA A 143 19.46 -17.24 11.90
N SER A 144 19.87 -17.46 10.67
CA SER A 144 19.14 -17.19 9.44
C SER A 144 17.76 -17.85 9.46
N GLU A 145 16.71 -17.07 9.71
CA GLU A 145 15.36 -17.45 9.32
C GLU A 145 15.28 -17.38 7.79
N THR A 146 15.21 -18.54 7.16
CA THR A 146 14.77 -18.68 5.78
C THR A 146 13.33 -18.19 5.67
N PRO A 147 13.02 -17.22 4.80
CA PRO A 147 11.64 -16.82 4.57
C PRO A 147 10.90 -17.98 3.91
N ASP A 148 9.90 -18.46 4.64
CA ASP A 148 8.85 -19.35 4.17
C ASP A 148 8.31 -18.87 2.82
N THR A 149 8.28 -19.81 1.89
CA THR A 149 7.62 -19.67 0.61
C THR A 149 6.12 -19.58 0.88
N PRO A 150 5.42 -18.48 0.52
CA PRO A 150 3.98 -18.50 0.55
C PRO A 150 3.51 -19.42 -0.58
N ASP A 151 3.04 -20.59 -0.18
CA ASP A 151 2.23 -21.50 -0.99
C ASP A 151 0.92 -20.77 -1.31
N VAL A 152 0.93 -19.99 -2.40
CA VAL A 152 -0.25 -19.35 -2.97
C VAL A 152 -1.05 -20.45 -3.67
N LEU A 153 -1.73 -21.26 -2.85
CA LEU A 153 -2.75 -22.17 -3.28
C LEU A 153 -3.91 -21.34 -3.82
N ARG A 154 -3.93 -21.33 -5.14
CA ARG A 154 -4.90 -20.77 -6.05
C ARG A 154 -6.28 -21.39 -5.79
N ASP A 155 -7.06 -20.81 -4.88
CA ASP A 155 -8.48 -21.13 -4.73
C ASP A 155 -9.30 -20.35 -5.76
N THR A 156 -9.41 -20.96 -6.95
CA THR A 156 -10.43 -20.64 -7.95
C THR A 156 -11.72 -21.35 -7.56
N GLY A 157 -12.64 -20.68 -6.86
CA GLY A 157 -13.86 -21.40 -6.47
C GLY A 157 -14.94 -20.69 -5.66
N ARG A 158 -15.36 -19.47 -6.01
CA ARG A 158 -16.66 -18.92 -5.52
C ARG A 158 -17.24 -17.98 -6.56
N GLY A 159 -18.19 -18.36 -7.41
CA GLY A 159 -19.31 -19.27 -7.15
C GLY A 159 -20.40 -18.51 -6.41
N GLU A 160 -21.28 -17.86 -7.19
CA GLU A 160 -22.68 -17.59 -6.88
C GLU A 160 -23.01 -16.60 -5.73
N ARG A 161 -23.50 -15.41 -6.12
CA ARG A 161 -24.95 -15.12 -6.12
C ARG A 161 -25.18 -13.71 -6.67
N ILE A 162 -25.59 -13.66 -7.92
CA ILE A 162 -26.30 -12.51 -8.48
C ILE A 162 -27.68 -12.54 -7.84
N LEU A 163 -27.83 -11.82 -6.72
CA LEU A 163 -29.14 -11.41 -6.25
C LEU A 163 -29.53 -10.19 -7.09
N ALA A 164 -30.40 -10.45 -8.06
CA ALA A 164 -31.11 -9.43 -8.80
C ALA A 164 -31.88 -8.54 -7.82
N SER A 165 -31.35 -7.36 -7.51
CA SER A 165 -32.13 -6.28 -6.93
C SER A 165 -32.98 -5.66 -8.03
N GLN A 166 -34.10 -6.33 -8.33
CA GLN A 166 -35.25 -5.73 -8.99
C GLN A 166 -35.99 -4.85 -7.97
N THR A 167 -35.47 -3.67 -7.67
CA THR A 167 -36.25 -2.59 -7.06
C THR A 167 -35.68 -1.27 -7.57
N ASP A 168 -36.57 -0.37 -8.00
CA ASP A 168 -36.33 1.05 -8.31
C ASP A 168 -36.05 1.47 -9.77
N SER A 169 -36.44 0.66 -10.78
CA SER A 169 -36.52 1.19 -12.16
C SER A 169 -37.77 2.03 -12.44
N SER A 170 -38.79 2.00 -11.56
CA SER A 170 -40.05 2.73 -11.79
C SER A 170 -39.98 4.22 -11.45
N LYS A 171 -39.09 4.66 -10.55
CA LYS A 171 -39.00 6.08 -10.13
C LYS A 171 -38.09 6.93 -11.04
N ALA A 172 -37.27 6.29 -11.87
CA ALA A 172 -36.39 6.99 -12.80
C ALA A 172 -37.12 7.46 -14.08
N GLN A 173 -38.21 6.79 -14.48
CA GLN A 173 -38.98 7.18 -15.65
C GLN A 173 -39.85 8.43 -15.40
N ASP A 174 -40.43 8.58 -14.20
CA ASP A 174 -41.25 9.75 -13.86
C ASP A 174 -40.43 11.07 -13.84
N ASN A 175 -39.17 11.02 -13.43
CA ASN A 175 -38.31 12.21 -13.41
C ASN A 175 -37.90 12.69 -14.82
N LEU A 176 -37.88 11.79 -15.81
CA LEU A 176 -37.49 12.13 -17.19
C LEU A 176 -38.60 12.87 -17.94
N GLU A 177 -39.87 12.57 -17.65
CA GLU A 177 -41.00 13.30 -18.22
C GLU A 177 -41.15 14.71 -17.63
N GLU A 178 -40.86 14.90 -16.33
CA GLU A 178 -40.89 16.24 -15.72
C GLU A 178 -39.81 17.17 -16.31
N VAL A 179 -38.60 16.67 -16.55
CA VAL A 179 -37.54 17.49 -17.17
C VAL A 179 -37.88 17.83 -18.63
N ARG A 180 -38.52 16.90 -19.36
CA ARG A 180 -38.93 17.13 -20.76
C ARG A 180 -40.02 18.19 -20.89
N SER A 181 -40.92 18.30 -19.90
CA SER A 181 -41.98 19.33 -19.90
C SER A 181 -41.41 20.73 -19.66
N ARG A 182 -40.41 20.88 -18.79
CA ARG A 182 -39.75 22.17 -18.50
C ARG A 182 -38.95 22.74 -19.68
N ILE A 183 -38.37 21.89 -20.53
CA ILE A 183 -37.60 22.36 -21.70
C ILE A 183 -38.52 22.94 -22.78
N ARG A 184 -39.76 22.46 -22.93
CA ARG A 184 -40.70 22.98 -23.95
C ARG A 184 -41.25 24.38 -23.63
N THR A 185 -41.24 24.81 -22.38
CA THR A 185 -41.83 26.09 -21.97
C THR A 185 -40.90 27.30 -22.12
N VAL A 186 -39.63 27.10 -22.47
CA VAL A 186 -38.61 28.18 -22.56
C VAL A 186 -38.37 28.65 -24.01
N SER A 187 -39.08 28.10 -24.99
CA SER A 187 -39.04 28.58 -26.38
C SER A 187 -40.30 29.38 -26.73
N TYR A 188 -40.37 30.63 -26.24
CA TYR A 188 -41.20 31.70 -26.80
C TYR A 188 -40.49 33.04 -26.63
#